data_AF-A0A0F2M9K9-F1
#
_entry.id   AF-A0A0F2M9K9-F1
#
_cell.length_a   1.000
_cell.length_b   1.000
_cell.length_c   1.000
_cell.angle_alpha   90.00
_cell.angle_beta   90.00
_cell.angle_gamma   90.00
#
_symmetry.space_group_name_H-M   'P 1'
#
loop_
_entity.id
_entity.type
_entity.pdbx_description
1 polymer ?
#
loop_
_entity_poly.entity_id
_entity_poly.type
_entity_poly.pdbx_seq_one_letter_code
_entity_poly.pdbx_strand_id
1 'polypeptide(L)'
;MASSEPAVRAMLSNLCRQCARAPARPRPLSTVNAARRLPTTATRTRSTLATPPAASAKVSSMSCTSDSRPRWRADAAASSTATLLHPTSATQKRRSSTSVFAAKTDNAQQPSAASVAAHEKENRVLAENDLFHSYTNSPIADMRKRAAFIKMHAHCPHPHHKSTHLPAAEPRLKTTLARFENGSELPPAHVDFECPDCGIPVYCSEEHWMDDYEAHLEICDTLRQINEDDHDLRSGRLFPEFDYPGPQMEEALVNMTNWDTLMYTRGFNAISDDRSMRQVTRLLTYPVTIASVLHELSPYSIRKGGQLTTEGLKSFSALRYTLHPPKSGESDSIKGLRPQAPAVRLFVLGARAESSLPRDVWVQLAHLFPSARIHLIFIGPESMTNRDDEFPLPPRTPANPFGAIVEDRVWPSMKISTIVDYYHTVHKTGYFYPYDPYFDCFMLFHPGLGHPASSHEWAETVPLLLETKAPILVTGYTQYDMERDIEWVNKTARGEFDLLMQPGENIFRSQRWDLNDMDPQDISCGNWGLWAFRGKR
;
A
#
# COMPACT_ATOMS: atom_id res chain seq x y z
N MET A 1 -1.61 28.72 21.47
CA MET A 1 -1.16 27.33 21.61
C MET A 1 -1.67 26.59 20.39
N ALA A 2 -0.93 26.66 19.28
CA ALA A 2 -1.26 26.00 18.02
C ALA A 2 -0.54 24.64 18.01
N SER A 3 -1.26 23.55 17.73
CA SER A 3 -0.70 22.20 17.72
C SER A 3 0.35 22.07 16.61
N SER A 4 1.44 21.35 16.91
CA SER A 4 2.56 20.97 16.02
C SER A 4 2.17 19.99 14.89
N GLU A 5 0.88 19.77 14.70
CA GLU A 5 0.27 18.74 13.87
C GLU A 5 0.35 19.00 12.34
N PRO A 6 0.21 20.24 11.82
CA PRO A 6 0.31 20.44 10.38
C PRO A 6 1.73 20.27 9.83
N ALA A 7 2.77 20.34 10.67
CA ALA A 7 4.17 20.25 10.23
C ALA A 7 4.64 18.81 10.03
N VAL A 8 4.30 17.90 10.95
CA VAL A 8 4.54 16.45 10.80
C VAL A 8 3.70 15.89 9.64
N ARG A 9 2.46 16.39 9.48
CA ARG A 9 1.60 16.09 8.33
C ARG A 9 2.19 16.60 7.00
N ALA A 10 2.83 17.78 7.01
CA ALA A 10 3.54 18.32 5.84
C ALA A 10 4.83 17.55 5.49
N MET A 11 5.51 16.93 6.47
CA MET A 11 6.73 16.15 6.25
C MET A 11 6.47 14.87 5.44
N LEU A 12 5.49 14.06 5.85
CA LEU A 12 5.02 12.90 5.05
C LEU A 12 4.48 13.33 3.68
N SER A 13 3.96 14.56 3.60
CA SER A 13 3.48 15.14 2.36
C SER A 13 4.63 15.38 1.35
N ASN A 14 5.68 16.08 1.77
CA ASN A 14 6.79 16.47 0.90
C ASN A 14 7.59 15.27 0.34
N LEU A 15 7.56 14.13 1.03
CA LEU A 15 8.27 12.90 0.63
C LEU A 15 7.58 12.13 -0.51
N CYS A 16 6.24 12.21 -0.65
CA CYS A 16 5.53 11.50 -1.72
C CYS A 16 5.57 12.25 -3.08
N ARG A 17 5.59 13.59 -3.05
CA ARG A 17 5.68 14.43 -4.27
C ARG A 17 6.94 14.18 -5.10
N GLN A 18 8.04 13.77 -4.47
CA GLN A 18 9.34 13.68 -5.14
C GLN A 18 9.56 12.31 -5.80
N CYS A 19 9.02 11.21 -5.22
CA CYS A 19 9.01 9.90 -5.88
C CYS A 19 8.01 9.82 -7.05
N ALA A 20 6.94 10.62 -7.03
CA ALA A 20 5.94 10.67 -8.11
C ALA A 20 6.44 11.34 -9.42
N ARG A 21 7.63 11.95 -9.43
CA ARG A 21 8.19 12.68 -10.59
C ARG A 21 8.95 11.83 -11.60
N ALA A 22 8.78 10.50 -11.61
CA ALA A 22 9.22 9.68 -12.73
C ALA A 22 8.41 10.05 -14.00
N PRO A 23 9.02 10.24 -15.18
CA PRO A 23 8.31 10.68 -16.37
C PRO A 23 7.29 9.62 -16.81
N ALA A 24 6.02 10.02 -16.84
CA ALA A 24 4.93 9.21 -17.36
C ALA A 24 5.25 8.75 -18.80
N ARG A 25 5.40 7.44 -19.01
CA ARG A 25 5.46 6.86 -20.36
C ARG A 25 4.06 6.87 -21.00
N PRO A 26 3.95 7.12 -22.31
CA PRO A 26 2.66 7.09 -23.01
C PRO A 26 2.12 5.66 -23.09
N ARG A 27 0.80 5.52 -22.89
CA ARG A 27 0.02 4.28 -22.98
C ARG A 27 0.29 3.51 -24.29
N PRO A 28 0.48 2.18 -24.28
CA PRO A 28 0.49 1.41 -25.51
C PRO A 28 -0.93 1.27 -26.07
N LEU A 29 -1.09 1.66 -27.34
CA LEU A 29 -2.28 1.39 -28.15
C LEU A 29 -2.38 -0.11 -28.48
N SER A 30 -3.63 -0.57 -28.57
CA SER A 30 -4.04 -1.93 -28.93
C SER A 30 -3.42 -2.44 -30.22
N THR A 31 -2.83 -3.63 -30.21
CA THR A 31 -2.42 -4.33 -31.44
C THR A 31 -3.44 -5.37 -31.86
N VAL A 32 -3.97 -5.10 -33.05
CA VAL A 32 -4.79 -5.94 -33.92
C VAL A 32 -4.03 -7.17 -34.40
N ASN A 33 -4.77 -8.26 -34.59
CA ASN A 33 -4.43 -9.50 -35.28
C ASN A 33 -3.47 -9.35 -36.47
N ALA A 34 -2.41 -10.17 -36.49
CA ALA A 34 -1.71 -10.52 -37.72
C ALA A 34 -1.29 -12.00 -37.68
N ALA A 35 -2.11 -12.84 -38.30
CA ALA A 35 -1.75 -14.20 -38.67
C ALA A 35 -0.65 -14.15 -39.76
N ARG A 36 0.45 -14.89 -39.58
CA ARG A 36 1.37 -15.17 -40.69
C ARG A 36 1.80 -16.64 -40.68
N ARG A 37 1.44 -17.28 -41.79
CA ARG A 37 1.74 -18.65 -42.20
C ARG A 37 3.26 -18.88 -42.30
N LEU A 38 3.71 -20.05 -41.85
CA LEU A 38 5.03 -20.60 -42.17
C LEU A 38 4.87 -21.76 -43.17
N PRO A 39 5.76 -21.90 -44.17
CA PRO A 39 5.67 -22.95 -45.17
C PRO A 39 6.37 -24.24 -44.72
N THR A 40 5.81 -25.33 -45.21
CA THR A 40 6.26 -26.72 -45.12
C THR A 40 7.51 -26.98 -45.96
N THR A 41 8.48 -27.73 -45.41
CA THR A 41 9.29 -28.69 -46.19
C THR A 41 9.56 -29.94 -45.36
N ALA A 42 9.25 -31.08 -45.96
CA ALA A 42 9.34 -32.42 -45.40
C ALA A 42 10.71 -33.06 -45.66
N THR A 43 11.14 -33.91 -44.73
CA THR A 43 11.90 -35.13 -45.07
C THR A 43 11.63 -36.22 -44.03
N ARG A 44 11.73 -37.46 -44.51
CA ARG A 44 10.95 -38.64 -44.12
C ARG A 44 11.93 -39.74 -43.74
N THR A 45 11.75 -40.42 -42.61
CA THR A 45 12.20 -41.82 -42.43
C THR A 45 11.31 -42.57 -41.45
N ARG A 46 10.88 -43.76 -41.90
CA ARG A 46 10.01 -44.75 -41.24
C ARG A 46 10.77 -45.54 -40.17
N SER A 47 10.06 -46.01 -39.15
CA SER A 47 10.09 -47.44 -38.76
C SER A 47 8.84 -47.80 -37.94
N THR A 48 8.49 -49.08 -37.99
CA THR A 48 7.20 -49.74 -37.74
C THR A 48 7.17 -50.56 -36.44
N LEU A 49 5.96 -51.05 -36.09
CA LEU A 49 5.58 -52.14 -35.16
C LEU A 49 5.33 -51.71 -33.71
N ALA A 50 4.33 -52.18 -32.94
CA ALA A 50 3.15 -53.02 -33.16
C ALA A 50 2.29 -52.95 -31.86
N THR A 51 0.97 -52.98 -31.99
CA THR A 51 -0.05 -53.35 -30.96
C THR A 51 0.12 -54.81 -30.51
N PRO A 52 -0.38 -55.32 -29.34
CA PRO A 52 -1.82 -55.34 -28.94
C PRO A 52 -2.05 -55.43 -27.39
N PRO A 53 -3.16 -55.99 -26.82
CA PRO A 53 -4.57 -55.60 -26.91
C PRO A 53 -5.26 -55.41 -25.53
N ALA A 54 -6.55 -55.04 -25.62
CA ALA A 54 -7.54 -54.83 -24.57
C ALA A 54 -7.90 -56.05 -23.69
N ALA A 55 -8.44 -55.76 -22.51
CA ALA A 55 -9.30 -56.68 -21.76
C ALA A 55 -10.52 -55.93 -21.20
N SER A 56 -11.66 -56.63 -21.28
CA SER A 56 -13.03 -56.20 -21.07
C SER A 56 -13.54 -56.76 -19.74
N ALA A 57 -14.41 -56.04 -19.04
CA ALA A 57 -15.36 -56.66 -18.10
C ALA A 57 -16.62 -55.81 -17.96
N LYS A 58 -17.73 -56.37 -18.44
CA LYS A 58 -19.13 -55.98 -18.21
C LYS A 58 -19.56 -56.41 -16.81
N VAL A 59 -20.46 -55.65 -16.17
CA VAL A 59 -21.68 -56.22 -15.53
C VAL A 59 -22.84 -55.24 -15.68
N SER A 60 -23.98 -55.80 -16.04
CA SER A 60 -25.26 -55.23 -16.44
C SER A 60 -26.12 -54.74 -15.25
N SER A 61 -26.84 -53.63 -15.42
CA SER A 61 -28.32 -53.50 -15.54
C SER A 61 -29.16 -53.85 -14.30
N MET A 62 -29.99 -52.89 -13.85
CA MET A 62 -31.46 -52.97 -13.99
C MET A 62 -32.12 -51.61 -13.66
N SER A 63 -33.00 -51.20 -14.56
CA SER A 63 -34.07 -50.18 -14.45
C SER A 63 -35.07 -50.55 -13.33
N CYS A 64 -35.94 -49.68 -12.79
CA CYS A 64 -37.00 -48.96 -13.51
C CYS A 64 -37.77 -47.94 -12.61
N THR A 65 -38.21 -46.83 -13.25
CA THR A 65 -39.52 -46.12 -13.15
C THR A 65 -40.07 -45.70 -11.76
N SER A 66 -40.60 -44.50 -11.52
CA SER A 66 -41.58 -43.72 -12.29
C SER A 66 -41.85 -42.36 -11.59
N ASP A 67 -42.28 -41.36 -12.39
CA ASP A 67 -43.26 -40.29 -12.09
C ASP A 67 -43.13 -39.39 -10.83
N SER A 68 -43.47 -38.11 -10.83
CA SER A 68 -44.15 -37.22 -11.79
C SER A 68 -44.00 -35.76 -11.29
N ARG A 69 -44.05 -34.80 -12.23
CA ARG A 69 -44.20 -33.36 -11.97
C ARG A 69 -45.69 -33.01 -11.78
N PRO A 70 -46.00 -31.84 -11.18
CA PRO A 70 -46.52 -30.72 -11.99
C PRO A 70 -45.92 -29.38 -11.53
N ARG A 71 -45.47 -28.41 -12.34
CA ARG A 71 -46.08 -27.60 -13.43
C ARG A 71 -47.37 -26.87 -13.04
N TRP A 72 -47.22 -25.61 -12.63
CA TRP A 72 -48.27 -24.59 -12.62
C TRP A 72 -47.89 -23.45 -13.60
N ARG A 73 -48.76 -23.25 -14.60
CA ARG A 73 -49.10 -22.02 -15.37
C ARG A 73 -50.62 -21.85 -15.13
N ALA A 74 -51.33 -20.74 -15.25
CA ALA A 74 -51.21 -19.42 -15.88
C ALA A 74 -51.97 -18.41 -14.98
N ASP A 75 -51.97 -17.09 -15.18
CA ASP A 75 -52.75 -16.27 -16.14
C ASP A 75 -52.21 -14.81 -16.03
N ALA A 76 -51.99 -13.96 -17.05
CA ALA A 76 -52.79 -13.48 -18.19
C ALA A 76 -53.84 -12.38 -17.86
N ALA A 77 -53.47 -11.12 -18.14
CA ALA A 77 -54.33 -9.97 -18.55
C ALA A 77 -53.36 -8.88 -19.11
N ALA A 78 -53.33 -8.47 -20.40
CA ALA A 78 -54.29 -7.70 -21.23
C ALA A 78 -54.71 -6.37 -20.55
N SER A 79 -54.66 -5.15 -21.08
CA SER A 79 -54.43 -4.47 -22.39
C SER A 79 -53.90 -3.04 -22.04
N SER A 80 -53.31 -2.18 -22.89
CA SER A 80 -53.87 -1.53 -24.10
C SER A 80 -52.83 -0.61 -24.78
N THR A 81 -53.00 -0.51 -26.10
CA THR A 81 -52.49 0.38 -27.17
C THR A 81 -52.30 1.89 -26.93
N ALA A 82 -51.29 2.47 -27.61
CA ALA A 82 -51.28 3.73 -28.41
C ALA A 82 -49.84 4.33 -28.44
N THR A 83 -49.22 4.94 -29.46
CA THR A 83 -49.43 5.19 -30.90
C THR A 83 -48.08 5.77 -31.40
N LEU A 84 -47.63 5.37 -32.59
CA LEU A 84 -46.47 5.88 -33.31
C LEU A 84 -46.64 7.34 -33.74
N LEU A 85 -45.58 8.16 -33.68
CA LEU A 85 -45.35 9.26 -34.63
C LEU A 85 -43.84 9.59 -34.77
N HIS A 86 -43.35 9.50 -36.02
CA HIS A 86 -42.09 10.06 -36.51
C HIS A 86 -42.17 11.59 -36.61
N PRO A 87 -41.01 12.27 -36.75
CA PRO A 87 -40.83 13.05 -37.98
C PRO A 87 -39.44 12.96 -38.62
N THR A 88 -39.49 12.59 -39.90
CA THR A 88 -38.80 13.14 -41.09
C THR A 88 -37.44 13.85 -40.98
N SER A 89 -36.54 13.29 -41.79
CA SER A 89 -35.29 13.82 -42.34
C SER A 89 -35.38 15.20 -43.01
N ALA A 90 -34.36 16.02 -42.79
CA ALA A 90 -33.97 17.12 -43.68
C ALA A 90 -32.46 17.05 -43.99
N THR A 91 -32.18 16.93 -45.28
CA THR A 91 -30.88 16.94 -45.97
C THR A 91 -30.22 18.31 -45.90
N GLN A 92 -28.91 18.40 -45.63
CA GLN A 92 -28.05 19.40 -46.30
C GLN A 92 -26.53 19.15 -46.17
N LYS A 93 -25.94 18.90 -47.35
CA LYS A 93 -24.66 19.40 -47.89
C LYS A 93 -23.38 19.28 -47.04
N ARG A 94 -22.61 18.25 -47.38
CA ARG A 94 -21.15 18.20 -47.33
C ARG A 94 -20.54 19.45 -47.98
N ARG A 95 -19.69 20.16 -47.23
CA ARG A 95 -18.61 20.99 -47.78
C ARG A 95 -17.28 20.39 -47.35
N SER A 96 -16.55 19.91 -48.33
CA SER A 96 -15.13 19.58 -48.25
C SER A 96 -14.30 20.85 -48.15
N SER A 97 -13.47 20.97 -47.11
CA SER A 97 -12.34 21.89 -47.07
C SER A 97 -11.09 21.12 -46.70
N THR A 98 -10.19 21.03 -47.67
CA THR A 98 -8.83 20.52 -47.59
C THR A 98 -7.97 21.35 -46.66
N SER A 99 -7.36 20.73 -45.66
CA SER A 99 -6.13 21.23 -45.02
C SER A 99 -5.11 20.10 -44.97
N VAL A 100 -4.08 20.26 -45.78
CA VAL A 100 -2.89 19.41 -45.90
C VAL A 100 -2.15 19.43 -44.56
N PHE A 101 -2.15 18.31 -43.84
CA PHE A 101 -1.16 18.07 -42.79
C PHE A 101 -0.03 17.24 -43.39
N ALA A 102 1.11 17.90 -43.60
CA ALA A 102 2.37 17.24 -43.91
C ALA A 102 2.75 16.35 -42.71
N ALA A 103 2.67 15.04 -42.89
CA ALA A 103 3.20 14.08 -41.93
C ALA A 103 4.73 14.13 -41.98
N LYS A 104 5.35 14.87 -41.05
CA LYS A 104 6.72 14.58 -40.63
C LYS A 104 6.64 13.31 -39.79
N THR A 105 7.14 12.22 -40.34
CA THR A 105 7.45 11.00 -39.61
C THR A 105 8.66 11.29 -38.72
N ASP A 106 8.43 11.82 -37.52
CA ASP A 106 9.41 11.76 -36.46
C ASP A 106 9.38 10.35 -35.88
N ASN A 107 10.41 9.59 -36.27
CA ASN A 107 10.68 8.26 -35.76
C ASN A 107 11.07 8.41 -34.28
N ALA A 108 10.11 8.25 -33.37
CA ALA A 108 10.38 8.24 -31.93
C ALA A 108 11.12 6.94 -31.57
N GLN A 109 12.43 6.95 -31.78
CA GLN A 109 13.35 5.93 -31.26
C GLN A 109 13.28 5.97 -29.73
N GLN A 110 13.06 4.80 -29.10
CA GLN A 110 13.33 4.65 -27.67
C GLN A 110 14.77 5.08 -27.39
N PRO A 111 15.03 5.88 -26.34
CA PRO A 111 16.39 6.30 -26.00
C PRO A 111 17.24 5.06 -25.74
N SER A 112 18.40 4.98 -26.38
CA SER A 112 19.36 3.89 -26.17
C SER A 112 19.92 3.96 -24.74
N ALA A 113 20.35 2.83 -24.18
CA ALA A 113 20.97 2.79 -22.85
C ALA A 113 22.14 3.80 -22.68
N ALA A 114 22.84 4.11 -23.77
CA ALA A 114 23.90 5.12 -23.81
C ALA A 114 23.36 6.56 -23.66
N SER A 115 22.19 6.87 -24.21
CA SER A 115 21.56 8.19 -24.05
C SER A 115 20.96 8.40 -22.65
N VAL A 116 20.45 7.33 -22.02
CA VAL A 116 19.98 7.36 -20.63
C VAL A 116 21.16 7.55 -19.66
N ALA A 117 22.24 6.80 -19.84
CA ALA A 117 23.46 6.93 -19.03
C ALA A 117 24.17 8.30 -19.20
N ALA A 118 24.06 8.93 -20.38
CA ALA A 118 24.58 10.27 -20.62
C ALA A 118 23.75 11.35 -19.91
N HIS A 119 22.42 11.27 -19.98
CA HIS A 119 21.53 12.18 -19.24
C HIS A 119 21.61 12.00 -17.72
N GLU A 120 21.87 10.77 -17.26
CA GLU A 120 22.08 10.45 -15.85
C GLU A 120 23.32 11.15 -15.28
N LYS A 121 24.41 11.25 -16.05
CA LYS A 121 25.60 12.00 -15.63
C LYS A 121 25.39 13.52 -15.61
N GLU A 122 24.46 14.03 -16.41
CA GLU A 122 24.25 15.47 -16.58
C GLU A 122 23.38 16.09 -15.46
N ASN A 123 22.50 15.30 -14.83
CA ASN A 123 21.58 15.76 -13.77
C ASN A 123 21.92 15.23 -12.35
N ARG A 124 23.01 14.47 -12.20
CA ARG A 124 23.39 13.89 -10.91
C ARG A 124 24.08 14.93 -10.02
N VAL A 125 23.49 15.17 -8.85
CA VAL A 125 23.97 16.13 -7.84
C VAL A 125 25.02 15.51 -6.91
N LEU A 126 24.85 14.22 -6.55
CA LEU A 126 25.73 13.50 -5.63
C LEU A 126 26.20 12.17 -6.20
N ALA A 127 27.45 11.80 -5.93
CA ALA A 127 28.00 10.49 -6.27
C ALA A 127 27.58 9.43 -5.24
N GLU A 128 27.55 8.16 -5.66
CA GLU A 128 27.11 7.01 -4.82
C GLU A 128 27.98 6.78 -3.59
N ASN A 129 29.25 7.17 -3.69
CA ASN A 129 30.26 7.07 -2.66
C ASN A 129 30.42 8.36 -1.83
N ASP A 130 29.60 9.37 -2.09
CA ASP A 130 29.65 10.69 -1.43
C ASP A 130 28.25 11.18 -1.06
N LEU A 131 27.53 10.38 -0.27
CA LEU A 131 26.17 10.67 0.17
C LEU A 131 26.10 11.31 1.56
N PHE A 132 27.14 11.21 2.36
CA PHE A 132 27.14 11.74 3.70
C PHE A 132 27.55 13.22 3.70
N HIS A 133 26.59 14.10 3.99
CA HIS A 133 26.83 15.53 4.19
C HIS A 133 26.07 16.02 5.42
N SER A 134 26.63 16.98 6.16
CA SER A 134 25.87 17.64 7.23
C SER A 134 24.65 18.35 6.63
N TYR A 135 23.52 18.33 7.34
CA TYR A 135 22.27 18.90 6.86
C TYR A 135 22.39 20.40 6.57
N THR A 136 23.08 21.15 7.43
CA THR A 136 23.31 22.60 7.25
C THR A 136 24.19 22.90 6.02
N ASN A 137 25.24 22.10 5.79
CA ASN A 137 26.22 22.35 4.73
C ASN A 137 25.99 21.51 3.46
N SER A 138 24.88 20.77 3.39
CA SER A 138 24.57 19.89 2.27
C SER A 138 24.54 20.65 0.94
N PRO A 139 25.05 20.06 -0.16
CA PRO A 139 24.90 20.65 -1.50
C PRO A 139 23.43 20.75 -1.95
N ILE A 140 22.55 19.93 -1.37
CA ILE A 140 21.12 19.87 -1.72
C ILE A 140 20.32 20.90 -0.93
N ALA A 141 19.63 21.79 -1.64
CA ALA A 141 18.87 22.89 -1.04
C ALA A 141 17.75 22.42 -0.10
N ASP A 142 17.08 21.31 -0.43
CA ASP A 142 16.00 20.79 0.40
C ASP A 142 16.51 20.22 1.74
N MET A 143 17.73 19.67 1.77
CA MET A 143 18.38 19.22 3.01
C MET A 143 18.70 20.40 3.92
N ARG A 144 19.21 21.50 3.36
CA ARG A 144 19.46 22.74 4.13
C ARG A 144 18.17 23.35 4.69
N LYS A 145 17.09 23.34 3.92
CA LYS A 145 15.76 23.79 4.40
C LYS A 145 15.26 22.92 5.54
N ARG A 146 15.45 21.60 5.44
CA ARG A 146 15.11 20.66 6.49
C ARG A 146 15.93 20.91 7.76
N ALA A 147 17.23 21.16 7.63
CA ALA A 147 18.11 21.55 8.73
C ALA A 147 17.58 22.80 9.45
N ALA A 148 17.26 23.85 8.69
CA ALA A 148 16.71 25.09 9.24
C ALA A 148 15.36 24.84 9.94
N PHE A 149 14.51 23.99 9.37
CA PHE A 149 13.25 23.62 9.99
C PHE A 149 13.46 22.91 11.34
N ILE A 150 14.35 21.92 11.40
CA ILE A 150 14.69 21.19 12.63
C ILE A 150 15.21 22.17 13.68
N LYS A 151 16.16 23.04 13.34
CA LYS A 151 16.72 24.04 14.25
C LYS A 151 15.70 25.05 14.79
N MET A 152 14.60 25.27 14.07
CA MET A 152 13.54 26.19 14.50
C MET A 152 12.48 25.53 15.39
N HIS A 153 12.32 24.21 15.33
CA HIS A 153 11.16 23.53 15.93
C HIS A 153 11.52 22.44 16.92
N ALA A 154 12.62 21.73 16.69
CA ALA A 154 13.09 20.68 17.60
C ALA A 154 13.75 21.28 18.83
N HIS A 155 13.57 20.62 19.97
CA HIS A 155 14.13 21.02 21.24
C HIS A 155 15.30 20.09 21.62
N CYS A 156 16.26 20.63 22.36
CA CYS A 156 17.37 19.83 22.87
C CYS A 156 16.87 18.80 23.89
N PRO A 157 17.27 17.52 23.77
CA PRO A 157 16.82 16.45 24.67
C PRO A 157 17.56 16.44 26.02
N HIS A 158 18.56 17.29 26.20
CA HIS A 158 19.43 17.28 27.37
C HIS A 158 18.64 17.52 28.68
N PRO A 159 18.86 16.74 29.76
CA PRO A 159 18.09 16.81 31.00
C PRO A 159 18.08 18.18 31.70
N HIS A 160 19.06 19.05 31.41
CA HIS A 160 19.10 20.42 31.94
C HIS A 160 17.93 21.29 31.46
N HIS A 161 17.30 20.96 30.33
CA HIS A 161 16.16 21.70 29.80
C HIS A 161 14.83 21.16 30.33
N LYS A 162 13.88 22.06 30.55
CA LYS A 162 12.48 21.67 30.80
C LYS A 162 11.93 20.94 29.58
N SER A 163 11.49 19.68 29.75
CA SER A 163 10.82 18.96 28.68
C SER A 163 9.53 19.67 28.27
N THR A 164 9.42 20.01 26.99
CA THR A 164 8.21 20.56 26.36
C THR A 164 7.28 19.47 25.81
N HIS A 165 7.76 18.23 25.72
CA HIS A 165 7.02 17.11 25.17
C HIS A 165 6.45 16.24 26.29
N LEU A 166 5.15 15.94 26.21
CA LEU A 166 4.61 14.75 26.90
C LEU A 166 5.37 13.55 26.32
N PRO A 167 5.95 12.67 27.15
CA PRO A 167 6.70 11.52 26.64
C PRO A 167 5.76 10.60 25.87
N ALA A 168 5.73 10.75 24.54
CA ALA A 168 5.05 9.87 23.62
C ALA A 168 5.90 8.63 23.27
N ALA A 169 7.18 8.64 23.67
CA ALA A 169 8.16 7.59 23.42
C ALA A 169 8.32 6.60 24.60
N GLU A 170 8.94 5.47 24.29
CA GLU A 170 9.19 4.33 25.18
C GLU A 170 9.73 4.73 26.56
N PRO A 171 9.35 4.00 27.64
CA PRO A 171 9.93 4.19 28.96
C PRO A 171 11.43 3.92 29.05
N ARG A 172 12.10 3.39 28.01
CA ARG A 172 13.57 3.26 28.00
C ARG A 172 14.26 4.61 28.06
N LEU A 173 13.77 5.63 27.35
CA LEU A 173 14.26 7.01 27.46
C LEU A 173 13.91 7.65 28.82
N LYS A 174 12.98 7.08 29.59
CA LYS A 174 12.72 7.56 30.97
C LYS A 174 13.86 7.20 31.92
N THR A 175 14.65 6.17 31.64
CA THR A 175 15.73 5.74 32.55
C THR A 175 16.92 6.72 32.54
N THR A 176 17.19 7.36 31.40
CA THR A 176 18.18 8.45 31.28
C THR A 176 17.63 9.75 31.86
N LEU A 177 16.36 10.08 31.61
CA LEU A 177 15.71 11.26 32.20
C LEU A 177 15.49 11.16 33.72
N ALA A 178 15.33 9.95 34.28
CA ALA A 178 15.16 9.73 35.72
C ALA A 178 16.46 9.88 36.53
N ARG A 179 17.64 9.91 35.88
CA ARG A 179 18.91 10.19 36.59
C ARG A 179 19.04 11.64 37.05
N PHE A 180 18.19 12.54 36.56
CA PHE A 180 18.20 13.97 36.86
C PHE A 180 16.85 14.45 37.40
N GLU A 181 16.24 13.70 38.33
CA GLU A 181 15.11 14.17 39.15
C GLU A 181 15.44 15.44 39.97
N ASN A 182 16.71 15.86 39.99
CA ASN A 182 17.14 17.17 40.44
C ASN A 182 16.93 18.22 39.33
N GLY A 183 15.67 18.60 39.12
CA GLY A 183 15.23 19.89 38.56
C GLY A 183 15.88 20.38 37.27
N SER A 184 15.16 20.30 36.14
CA SER A 184 15.48 21.06 34.93
C SER A 184 15.61 22.57 35.23
N GLU A 185 16.84 23.08 35.22
CA GLU A 185 17.14 24.47 35.61
C GLU A 185 16.93 25.46 34.46
N LEU A 186 17.08 25.01 33.21
CA LEU A 186 17.08 25.87 32.01
C LEU A 186 15.74 25.86 31.26
N PRO A 187 15.36 26.98 30.60
CA PRO A 187 14.23 26.99 29.68
C PRO A 187 14.49 26.04 28.50
N PRO A 188 13.44 25.55 27.81
CA PRO A 188 13.60 24.75 26.60
C PRO A 188 14.45 25.52 25.57
N ALA A 189 15.47 24.87 25.01
CA ALA A 189 16.30 25.42 23.95
C ALA A 189 16.12 24.61 22.67
N HIS A 190 16.22 25.29 21.53
CA HIS A 190 16.19 24.62 20.23
C HIS A 190 17.53 23.97 19.89
N VAL A 191 17.48 22.93 19.07
CA VAL A 191 18.70 22.31 18.55
C VAL A 191 19.43 23.26 17.60
N ASP A 192 20.75 23.29 17.65
CA ASP A 192 21.59 24.09 16.76
C ASP A 192 22.91 23.39 16.42
N PHE A 193 23.47 22.63 17.38
CA PHE A 193 24.65 21.80 17.20
C PHE A 193 24.35 20.54 16.37
N GLU A 194 25.13 20.36 15.30
CA GLU A 194 25.10 19.17 14.45
C GLU A 194 26.17 18.18 14.87
N CYS A 195 25.79 16.92 15.08
CA CYS A 195 26.75 15.88 15.37
C CYS A 195 27.65 15.64 14.14
N PRO A 196 28.99 15.58 14.29
CA PRO A 196 29.91 15.38 13.18
C PRO A 196 29.78 14.00 12.52
N ASP A 197 29.31 12.99 13.26
CA ASP A 197 29.23 11.60 12.77
C ASP A 197 27.94 11.29 12.02
N CYS A 198 26.80 11.87 12.44
CA CYS A 198 25.51 11.67 11.78
C CYS A 198 25.04 12.86 10.93
N GLY A 199 25.63 14.05 11.11
CA GLY A 199 25.38 15.25 10.31
C GLY A 199 24.01 15.90 10.51
N ILE A 200 23.29 15.56 11.58
CA ILE A 200 21.94 16.08 11.88
C ILE A 200 22.00 17.00 13.13
N PRO A 201 21.25 18.13 13.14
CA PRO A 201 21.10 18.94 14.35
C PRO A 201 20.37 18.17 15.46
N VAL A 202 21.02 17.95 16.59
CA VAL A 202 20.51 17.06 17.67
C VAL A 202 20.53 17.69 19.06
N TYR A 203 21.43 18.64 19.33
CA TYR A 203 21.55 19.33 20.62
C TYR A 203 21.64 20.85 20.42
N CYS A 204 21.40 21.63 21.47
CA CYS A 204 21.54 23.09 21.39
C CYS A 204 23.00 23.57 21.42
N SER A 205 23.93 22.78 21.97
CA SER A 205 25.36 23.10 22.06
C SER A 205 26.21 21.83 22.01
N GLU A 206 27.51 22.00 21.72
CA GLU A 206 28.50 20.92 21.77
C GLU A 206 28.62 20.34 23.18
N GLU A 207 28.60 21.18 24.21
CA GLU A 207 28.69 20.76 25.62
C GLU A 207 27.55 19.78 25.98
N HIS A 208 26.30 20.13 25.65
CA HIS A 208 25.16 19.24 25.93
C HIS A 208 25.19 17.96 25.09
N TRP A 209 25.76 17.99 23.88
CA TRP A 209 25.98 16.78 23.10
C TRP A 209 27.06 15.89 23.72
N MET A 210 28.15 16.47 24.23
CA MET A 210 29.21 15.73 24.92
C MET A 210 28.73 15.09 26.22
N ASP A 211 27.92 15.82 26.99
CA ASP A 211 27.35 15.33 28.26
C ASP A 211 26.40 14.14 28.05
N ASP A 212 25.61 14.15 26.96
CA ASP A 212 24.66 13.09 26.60
C ASP A 212 25.16 12.18 25.46
N TYR A 213 26.48 12.16 25.24
CA TYR A 213 27.11 11.47 24.12
C TYR A 213 26.83 9.96 24.12
N GLU A 214 26.80 9.33 25.29
CA GLU A 214 26.49 7.90 25.41
C GLU A 214 25.08 7.54 24.91
N ALA A 215 24.07 8.38 25.21
CA ALA A 215 22.72 8.16 24.72
C ALA A 215 22.62 8.44 23.22
N HIS A 216 23.27 9.49 22.74
CA HIS A 216 23.33 9.79 21.31
C HIS A 216 23.98 8.65 20.50
N LEU A 217 25.04 8.03 21.03
CA LEU A 217 25.72 6.91 20.38
C LEU A 217 24.80 5.72 20.10
N GLU A 218 23.75 5.50 20.90
CA GLU A 218 22.79 4.41 20.67
C GLU A 218 22.02 4.56 19.36
N ILE A 219 21.84 5.80 18.88
CA ILE A 219 21.06 6.10 17.67
C ILE A 219 21.88 6.77 16.55
N CYS A 220 23.11 7.20 16.83
CA CYS A 220 23.95 7.98 15.91
C CYS A 220 24.15 7.28 14.54
N ASP A 221 24.42 5.98 14.53
CA ASP A 221 24.57 5.20 13.30
C ASP A 221 23.28 5.16 12.48
N THR A 222 22.13 5.09 13.15
CA THR A 222 20.82 5.11 12.48
C THR A 222 20.53 6.49 11.90
N LEU A 223 20.85 7.55 12.64
CA LEU A 223 20.74 8.93 12.16
C LEU A 223 21.65 9.18 10.95
N ARG A 224 22.87 8.64 10.95
CA ARG A 224 23.78 8.69 9.81
C ARG A 224 23.20 7.96 8.60
N GLN A 225 22.62 6.78 8.81
CA GLN A 225 21.95 6.03 7.74
C GLN A 225 20.78 6.81 7.15
N ILE A 226 19.95 7.46 7.99
CA ILE A 226 18.85 8.31 7.52
C ILE A 226 19.40 9.46 6.68
N ASN A 227 20.48 10.10 7.14
CA ASN A 227 21.15 11.17 6.41
C ASN A 227 21.58 10.70 5.01
N GLU A 228 22.30 9.58 4.91
CA GLU A 228 22.78 9.02 3.65
C GLU A 228 21.61 8.63 2.73
N ASP A 229 20.56 7.99 3.27
CA ASP A 229 19.37 7.59 2.50
C ASP A 229 18.56 8.77 1.98
N ASP A 230 18.56 9.90 2.70
CA ASP A 230 17.88 11.13 2.28
C ASP A 230 18.66 11.91 1.22
N HIS A 231 20.00 11.92 1.31
CA HIS A 231 20.85 12.43 0.25
C HIS A 231 20.77 11.54 -1.00
N ASP A 232 20.68 10.22 -0.82
CA ASP A 232 20.52 9.26 -1.93
C ASP A 232 19.26 9.57 -2.74
N LEU A 233 18.10 9.72 -2.09
CA LEU A 233 16.84 10.08 -2.76
C LEU A 233 16.90 11.38 -3.55
N ARG A 234 17.77 12.30 -3.14
CA ARG A 234 17.89 13.64 -3.73
C ARG A 234 19.17 13.79 -4.57
N SER A 235 19.91 12.70 -4.77
CA SER A 235 21.16 12.66 -5.54
C SER A 235 20.94 12.84 -7.04
N GLY A 236 19.71 12.60 -7.52
CA GLY A 236 19.37 12.61 -8.95
C GLY A 236 19.76 11.34 -9.69
N ARG A 237 20.22 10.28 -9.00
CA ARG A 237 20.45 8.97 -9.62
C ARG A 237 19.15 8.33 -10.09
N LEU A 238 19.27 7.36 -11.00
CA LEU A 238 18.16 6.46 -11.30
C LEU A 238 18.00 5.42 -10.19
N PHE A 239 16.74 5.05 -9.94
CA PHE A 239 16.38 4.04 -8.95
C PHE A 239 15.89 2.79 -9.68
N PRO A 240 16.79 1.93 -10.21
CA PRO A 240 16.40 0.66 -10.83
C PRO A 240 15.62 -0.26 -9.88
N GLU A 241 15.74 -0.03 -8.59
CA GLU A 241 15.02 -0.76 -7.55
C GLU A 241 13.52 -0.43 -7.50
N PHE A 242 13.08 0.69 -8.10
CA PHE A 242 11.66 1.01 -8.29
C PHE A 242 11.05 0.42 -9.57
N ASP A 243 11.84 -0.33 -10.35
CA ASP A 243 11.33 -1.12 -11.48
C ASP A 243 10.72 -2.42 -10.95
N TYR A 244 9.39 -2.42 -10.78
CA TYR A 244 8.68 -3.53 -10.16
C TYR A 244 8.30 -4.62 -11.18
N PRO A 245 8.38 -5.91 -10.80
CA PRO A 245 8.03 -6.99 -11.69
C PRO A 245 6.53 -6.99 -12.03
N GLY A 246 6.24 -7.42 -13.25
CA GLY A 246 4.88 -7.62 -13.73
C GLY A 246 4.20 -8.88 -13.17
N PRO A 247 3.15 -9.36 -13.84
CA PRO A 247 2.50 -10.64 -13.53
C PRO A 247 3.48 -11.80 -13.63
N GLN A 248 3.43 -12.72 -12.68
CA GLN A 248 4.15 -13.99 -12.74
C GLN A 248 3.32 -15.09 -13.37
N MET A 249 3.98 -16.16 -13.83
CA MET A 249 3.29 -17.40 -14.20
C MET A 249 2.51 -17.94 -13.01
N GLU A 250 1.31 -18.47 -13.27
CA GLU A 250 0.39 -18.89 -12.21
C GLU A 250 0.95 -20.06 -11.38
N GLU A 251 1.87 -20.84 -11.94
CA GLU A 251 2.54 -21.96 -11.24
C GLU A 251 3.74 -21.51 -10.39
N ALA A 252 4.21 -20.27 -10.53
CA ALA A 252 5.31 -19.77 -9.72
C ALA A 252 4.80 -19.47 -8.31
N LEU A 253 5.32 -20.20 -7.32
CA LEU A 253 4.98 -20.00 -5.92
C LEU A 253 5.75 -18.80 -5.36
N VAL A 254 5.03 -17.96 -4.63
CA VAL A 254 5.61 -16.83 -3.90
C VAL A 254 6.07 -17.29 -2.52
N ASN A 255 7.29 -16.96 -2.13
CA ASN A 255 7.79 -17.20 -0.78
C ASN A 255 7.73 -15.91 0.04
N MET A 256 6.86 -15.88 1.05
CA MET A 256 6.66 -14.71 1.94
C MET A 256 7.39 -14.84 3.29
N THR A 257 8.46 -15.64 3.39
CA THR A 257 9.17 -15.84 4.66
C THR A 257 9.88 -14.56 5.13
N ASN A 258 10.49 -13.83 4.20
CA ASN A 258 11.13 -12.53 4.45
C ASN A 258 11.19 -11.72 3.14
N TRP A 259 11.70 -10.49 3.22
CA TRP A 259 11.87 -9.60 2.07
C TRP A 259 12.69 -10.24 0.95
N ASP A 260 13.87 -10.81 1.23
CA ASP A 260 14.76 -11.36 0.19
C ASP A 260 14.09 -12.49 -0.60
N THR A 261 13.44 -13.43 0.10
CA THR A 261 12.74 -14.54 -0.54
C THR A 261 11.55 -14.07 -1.36
N LEU A 262 10.86 -13.03 -0.91
CA LEU A 262 9.73 -12.45 -1.63
C LEU A 262 10.23 -11.78 -2.92
N MET A 263 11.26 -10.93 -2.82
CA MET A 263 11.83 -10.23 -3.96
C MET A 263 12.35 -11.21 -5.01
N TYR A 264 13.06 -12.25 -4.57
CA TYR A 264 13.58 -13.29 -5.45
C TYR A 264 12.46 -14.05 -6.16
N THR A 265 11.46 -14.54 -5.43
CA THR A 265 10.37 -15.35 -6.03
C THR A 265 9.43 -14.53 -6.91
N ARG A 266 9.27 -13.24 -6.64
CA ARG A 266 8.51 -12.30 -7.49
C ARG A 266 9.29 -11.80 -8.70
N GLY A 267 10.59 -12.09 -8.80
CA GLY A 267 11.42 -11.68 -9.93
C GLY A 267 11.75 -10.19 -9.94
N PHE A 268 11.93 -9.57 -8.76
CA PHE A 268 12.50 -8.23 -8.68
C PHE A 268 13.93 -8.24 -9.23
N ASN A 269 14.39 -7.09 -9.74
CA ASN A 269 15.78 -6.90 -10.10
C ASN A 269 16.66 -7.25 -8.91
N ALA A 270 17.79 -7.93 -9.14
CA ALA A 270 18.66 -8.38 -8.05
C ALA A 270 19.16 -7.16 -7.25
N ILE A 271 18.64 -6.99 -6.04
CA ILE A 271 19.03 -5.93 -5.11
C ILE A 271 20.19 -6.48 -4.29
N SER A 272 21.42 -6.05 -4.59
CA SER A 272 22.61 -6.46 -3.84
C SER A 272 22.89 -5.58 -2.62
N ASP A 273 22.40 -4.34 -2.65
CA ASP A 273 22.81 -3.30 -1.70
C ASP A 273 21.70 -3.04 -0.69
N ASP A 274 22.05 -3.03 0.60
CA ASP A 274 21.11 -2.76 1.69
C ASP A 274 20.40 -1.41 1.52
N ARG A 275 21.10 -0.39 1.00
CA ARG A 275 20.52 0.93 0.71
C ARG A 275 19.36 0.83 -0.26
N SER A 276 19.56 0.13 -1.37
CA SER A 276 18.52 -0.08 -2.37
C SER A 276 17.34 -0.87 -1.77
N MET A 277 17.61 -1.86 -0.92
CA MET A 277 16.56 -2.59 -0.20
C MET A 277 15.74 -1.67 0.73
N ARG A 278 16.39 -0.76 1.46
CA ARG A 278 15.70 0.25 2.30
C ARG A 278 14.77 1.13 1.45
N GLN A 279 15.22 1.62 0.29
CA GLN A 279 14.38 2.45 -0.57
C GLN A 279 13.16 1.70 -1.10
N VAL A 280 13.33 0.46 -1.58
CA VAL A 280 12.23 -0.33 -2.14
C VAL A 280 11.20 -0.71 -1.08
N THR A 281 11.68 -1.22 0.06
CA THR A 281 10.81 -1.70 1.14
C THR A 281 10.00 -0.57 1.77
N ARG A 282 10.47 0.68 1.71
CA ARG A 282 9.72 1.88 2.12
C ARG A 282 8.36 2.03 1.42
N LEU A 283 8.29 1.74 0.12
CA LEU A 283 7.06 1.87 -0.65
C LEU A 283 6.26 0.55 -0.65
N LEU A 284 6.95 -0.58 -0.80
CA LEU A 284 6.28 -1.89 -0.90
C LEU A 284 5.71 -2.39 0.43
N THR A 285 6.19 -1.90 1.58
CA THR A 285 5.69 -2.36 2.88
C THR A 285 4.16 -2.26 2.99
N TYR A 286 3.52 -1.27 2.37
CA TYR A 286 2.07 -1.07 2.46
C TYR A 286 1.28 -2.20 1.79
N PRO A 287 1.38 -2.44 0.46
CA PRO A 287 0.69 -3.54 -0.19
C PRO A 287 1.16 -4.91 0.32
N VAL A 288 2.46 -5.08 0.61
CA VAL A 288 3.00 -6.38 1.01
C VAL A 288 2.56 -6.77 2.42
N THR A 289 2.38 -5.83 3.35
CA THR A 289 1.82 -6.13 4.68
C THR A 289 0.40 -6.66 4.59
N ILE A 290 -0.44 -6.09 3.71
CA ILE A 290 -1.79 -6.62 3.48
C ILE A 290 -1.71 -8.02 2.86
N ALA A 291 -0.88 -8.18 1.84
CA ALA A 291 -0.71 -9.45 1.15
C ALA A 291 -0.19 -10.55 2.08
N SER A 292 0.80 -10.26 2.93
CA SER A 292 1.40 -11.24 3.83
C SER A 292 0.40 -11.84 4.80
N VAL A 293 -0.63 -11.09 5.21
CA VAL A 293 -1.72 -11.60 6.06
C VAL A 293 -2.75 -12.38 5.24
N LEU A 294 -3.13 -11.87 4.07
CA LEU A 294 -4.26 -12.39 3.27
C LEU A 294 -3.89 -13.45 2.23
N HIS A 295 -2.60 -13.66 1.96
CA HIS A 295 -2.13 -14.65 1.01
C HIS A 295 -2.21 -16.08 1.56
N GLU A 296 -2.42 -17.08 0.69
CA GLU A 296 -2.51 -18.48 1.13
C GLU A 296 -1.20 -19.00 1.73
N LEU A 297 -0.07 -18.53 1.19
CA LEU A 297 1.30 -18.80 1.67
C LEU A 297 1.78 -17.78 2.72
N SER A 298 0.85 -17.24 3.51
CA SER A 298 1.15 -16.32 4.60
C SER A 298 2.21 -16.89 5.55
N PRO A 299 3.20 -16.09 5.99
CA PRO A 299 4.21 -16.55 6.94
C PRO A 299 3.64 -16.71 8.37
N TYR A 300 2.46 -16.16 8.64
CA TYR A 300 1.85 -16.18 9.97
C TYR A 300 1.12 -17.50 10.21
N SER A 301 1.46 -18.18 11.31
CA SER A 301 0.91 -19.48 11.68
C SER A 301 0.46 -19.53 13.15
N ILE A 302 -0.33 -20.56 13.51
CA ILE A 302 -0.81 -20.83 14.88
C ILE A 302 0.22 -21.64 15.70
N ARG A 303 1.31 -22.08 15.07
CA ARG A 303 2.33 -22.88 15.76
C ARG A 303 2.94 -22.08 16.90
N LYS A 304 3.57 -22.76 17.86
CA LYS A 304 4.25 -22.11 18.99
C LYS A 304 5.27 -21.08 18.46
N GLY A 305 5.12 -19.82 18.85
CA GLY A 305 5.92 -18.69 18.35
C GLY A 305 5.36 -18.00 17.10
N GLY A 306 4.24 -18.47 16.54
CA GLY A 306 3.52 -17.80 15.47
C GLY A 306 2.54 -16.75 15.99
N GLN A 307 2.32 -15.71 15.19
CA GLN A 307 1.45 -14.59 15.56
C GLN A 307 -0.05 -14.87 15.34
N LEU A 308 -0.46 -15.93 14.63
CA LEU A 308 -1.87 -16.12 14.26
C LEU A 308 -2.67 -16.79 15.39
N THR A 309 -3.83 -16.23 15.73
CA THR A 309 -4.75 -16.86 16.70
C THR A 309 -5.70 -17.86 16.04
N THR A 310 -6.44 -18.64 16.83
CA THR A 310 -7.48 -19.55 16.32
C THR A 310 -8.62 -18.80 15.63
N GLU A 311 -9.05 -17.67 16.17
CA GLU A 311 -10.04 -16.79 15.55
C GLU A 311 -9.49 -16.09 14.30
N GLY A 312 -8.19 -15.76 14.31
CA GLY A 312 -7.43 -15.32 13.15
C GLY A 312 -7.49 -16.31 12.01
N LEU A 313 -7.17 -17.58 12.27
CA LEU A 313 -7.23 -18.62 11.26
C LEU A 313 -8.64 -18.74 10.65
N LYS A 314 -9.68 -18.75 11.48
CA LYS A 314 -11.07 -18.83 10.98
C LYS A 314 -11.41 -17.64 10.07
N SER A 315 -11.00 -16.44 10.45
CA SER A 315 -11.34 -15.20 9.74
C SER A 315 -10.53 -15.07 8.44
N PHE A 316 -9.22 -15.25 8.48
CA PHE A 316 -8.38 -15.11 7.29
C PHE A 316 -8.49 -16.30 6.34
N SER A 317 -8.80 -17.52 6.80
CA SER A 317 -8.99 -18.65 5.88
C SER A 317 -10.16 -18.43 4.91
N ALA A 318 -11.21 -17.75 5.39
CA ALA A 318 -12.33 -17.34 4.54
C ALA A 318 -11.90 -16.37 3.44
N LEU A 319 -11.21 -15.28 3.81
CA LEU A 319 -10.68 -14.31 2.83
C LEU A 319 -9.64 -14.93 1.89
N ARG A 320 -8.75 -15.78 2.40
CA ARG A 320 -7.74 -16.50 1.60
C ARG A 320 -8.41 -17.38 0.55
N TYR A 321 -9.48 -18.09 0.90
CA TYR A 321 -10.26 -18.89 -0.05
C TYR A 321 -10.88 -18.03 -1.15
N THR A 322 -11.44 -16.88 -0.79
CA THR A 322 -12.00 -15.92 -1.76
C THR A 322 -10.93 -15.31 -2.67
N LEU A 323 -9.74 -15.03 -2.14
CA LEU A 323 -8.61 -14.44 -2.86
C LEU A 323 -7.84 -15.45 -3.72
N HIS A 324 -7.98 -16.76 -3.46
CA HIS A 324 -7.39 -17.85 -4.25
C HIS A 324 -8.48 -18.85 -4.64
N PRO A 325 -9.44 -18.44 -5.49
CA PRO A 325 -10.50 -19.34 -5.91
C PRO A 325 -9.88 -20.55 -6.62
N PRO A 326 -10.39 -21.78 -6.38
CA PRO A 326 -9.86 -22.97 -7.03
C PRO A 326 -10.03 -22.84 -8.54
N LYS A 327 -9.02 -23.31 -9.29
CA LYS A 327 -9.03 -23.41 -10.76
C LYS A 327 -10.12 -24.40 -11.21
N SER A 328 -11.37 -23.96 -11.11
CA SER A 328 -12.52 -24.72 -11.59
C SER A 328 -12.47 -24.61 -13.09
N GLY A 329 -12.28 -25.73 -13.80
CA GLY A 329 -12.10 -25.78 -15.26
C GLY A 329 -13.18 -25.02 -16.01
N GLU A 330 -12.94 -23.73 -16.24
CA GLU A 330 -13.78 -22.82 -16.97
C GLU A 330 -13.68 -23.28 -18.44
N SER A 331 -14.59 -24.15 -18.84
CA SER A 331 -14.70 -24.54 -20.23
C SER A 331 -15.34 -23.40 -21.01
N ASP A 332 -14.87 -23.10 -22.22
CA ASP A 332 -15.49 -22.16 -23.18
C ASP A 332 -16.95 -22.51 -23.55
N SER A 333 -17.51 -23.59 -23.01
CA SER A 333 -18.92 -23.95 -23.18
C SER A 333 -19.82 -23.10 -22.29
N ILE A 334 -21.00 -22.72 -22.80
CA ILE A 334 -22.03 -21.93 -22.08
C ILE A 334 -22.45 -22.58 -20.75
N LYS A 335 -22.28 -23.90 -20.59
CA LYS A 335 -22.57 -24.66 -19.35
C LYS A 335 -21.46 -24.55 -18.29
N GLY A 336 -20.28 -24.06 -18.65
CA GLY A 336 -19.13 -23.86 -17.77
C GLY A 336 -18.95 -22.43 -17.25
N LEU A 337 -19.73 -21.47 -17.76
CA LEU A 337 -19.73 -20.08 -17.28
C LEU A 337 -20.20 -20.04 -15.83
N ARG A 338 -19.26 -19.85 -14.90
CA ARG A 338 -19.58 -19.60 -13.51
C ARG A 338 -19.67 -18.09 -13.28
N PRO A 339 -20.62 -17.61 -12.46
CA PRO A 339 -20.65 -16.22 -12.06
C PRO A 339 -19.31 -15.85 -11.44
N GLN A 340 -18.66 -14.82 -11.98
CA GLN A 340 -17.41 -14.31 -11.45
C GLN A 340 -17.64 -13.79 -10.03
N ALA A 341 -16.79 -14.19 -9.08
CA ALA A 341 -16.91 -13.78 -7.69
C ALA A 341 -16.89 -12.25 -7.56
N PRO A 342 -17.60 -11.65 -6.60
CA PRO A 342 -17.51 -10.23 -6.34
C PRO A 342 -16.07 -9.84 -5.95
N ALA A 343 -15.74 -8.55 -6.11
CA ALA A 343 -14.42 -8.07 -5.74
C ALA A 343 -14.26 -8.06 -4.23
N VAL A 344 -13.09 -8.49 -3.73
CA VAL A 344 -12.70 -8.31 -2.33
C VAL A 344 -12.43 -6.83 -2.10
N ARG A 345 -13.13 -6.22 -1.13
CA ARG A 345 -12.99 -4.82 -0.77
C ARG A 345 -11.99 -4.67 0.36
N LEU A 346 -10.93 -3.92 0.10
CA LEU A 346 -9.89 -3.59 1.07
C LEU A 346 -10.04 -2.12 1.45
N PHE A 347 -10.51 -1.86 2.66
CA PHE A 347 -10.75 -0.52 3.17
C PHE A 347 -9.51 -0.01 3.91
N VAL A 348 -8.79 0.93 3.33
CA VAL A 348 -7.68 1.62 3.99
C VAL A 348 -8.22 2.88 4.66
N LEU A 349 -8.30 2.85 5.99
CA LEU A 349 -8.89 3.92 6.79
C LEU A 349 -7.81 4.84 7.37
N GLY A 350 -8.13 6.12 7.49
CA GLY A 350 -7.15 7.14 7.90
C GLY A 350 -6.03 7.30 6.86
N ALA A 351 -6.34 7.03 5.59
CA ALA A 351 -5.34 7.08 4.52
C ALA A 351 -4.76 8.49 4.38
N ARG A 352 -3.43 8.57 4.35
CA ARG A 352 -2.60 9.77 4.19
C ARG A 352 -1.66 9.55 3.01
N ALA A 353 -0.35 9.39 3.28
CA ALA A 353 0.68 9.13 2.28
C ALA A 353 0.44 7.83 1.48
N GLU A 354 -0.30 6.87 2.04
CA GLU A 354 -0.61 5.58 1.39
C GLU A 354 -1.44 5.76 0.12
N SER A 355 -2.33 6.76 0.14
CA SER A 355 -3.21 7.10 -0.99
C SER A 355 -2.47 7.78 -2.15
N SER A 356 -1.31 8.40 -1.87
CA SER A 356 -0.47 9.09 -2.84
C SER A 356 0.66 8.21 -3.38
N LEU A 357 0.83 6.98 -2.87
CA LEU A 357 1.79 6.02 -3.42
C LEU A 357 1.55 5.80 -4.93
N PRO A 358 2.64 5.62 -5.72
CA PRO A 358 2.54 5.31 -7.13
C PRO A 358 1.65 4.08 -7.37
N ARG A 359 0.82 4.13 -8.42
CA ARG A 359 -0.13 3.04 -8.70
C ARG A 359 0.56 1.70 -8.94
N ASP A 360 1.74 1.70 -9.53
CA ASP A 360 2.54 0.50 -9.77
C ASP A 360 2.94 -0.24 -8.48
N VAL A 361 3.07 0.49 -7.35
CA VAL A 361 3.29 -0.08 -6.02
C VAL A 361 2.05 -0.88 -5.60
N TRP A 362 0.87 -0.28 -5.71
CA TRP A 362 -0.39 -0.93 -5.35
C TRP A 362 -0.76 -2.08 -6.30
N VAL A 363 -0.39 -2.00 -7.57
CA VAL A 363 -0.59 -3.08 -8.56
C VAL A 363 0.18 -4.35 -8.16
N GLN A 364 1.27 -4.26 -7.40
CA GLN A 364 1.94 -5.45 -6.85
C GLN A 364 1.03 -6.29 -5.97
N LEU A 365 0.05 -5.66 -5.30
CA LEU A 365 -0.99 -6.39 -4.57
C LEU A 365 -1.82 -7.27 -5.52
N ALA A 366 -2.25 -6.73 -6.67
CA ALA A 366 -3.01 -7.47 -7.66
C ALA A 366 -2.19 -8.61 -8.30
N HIS A 367 -0.87 -8.42 -8.47
CA HIS A 367 0.03 -9.48 -8.95
C HIS A 367 0.15 -10.66 -7.97
N LEU A 368 -0.04 -10.43 -6.67
CA LEU A 368 -0.07 -11.50 -5.65
C LEU A 368 -1.41 -12.24 -5.59
N PHE A 369 -2.46 -11.71 -6.23
CA PHE A 369 -3.80 -12.31 -6.27
C PHE A 369 -4.36 -12.34 -7.70
N PRO A 370 -3.71 -13.07 -8.63
CA PRO A 370 -4.02 -12.98 -10.07
C PRO A 370 -5.45 -13.41 -10.42
N SER A 371 -6.04 -14.31 -9.63
CA SER A 371 -7.36 -14.90 -9.88
C SER A 371 -8.50 -14.19 -9.15
N ALA A 372 -8.21 -13.14 -8.35
CA ALA A 372 -9.21 -12.40 -7.60
C ALA A 372 -9.29 -10.94 -8.06
N ARG A 373 -10.49 -10.36 -7.93
CA ARG A 373 -10.69 -8.92 -8.15
C ARG A 373 -10.59 -8.18 -6.83
N ILE A 374 -9.84 -7.09 -6.81
CA ILE A 374 -9.59 -6.27 -5.63
C ILE A 374 -10.17 -4.87 -5.86
N HIS A 375 -10.93 -4.39 -4.89
CA HIS A 375 -11.34 -3.00 -4.79
C HIS A 375 -10.66 -2.37 -3.58
N LEU A 376 -9.63 -1.57 -3.81
CA LEU A 376 -8.93 -0.84 -2.78
C LEU A 376 -9.62 0.51 -2.56
N ILE A 377 -10.04 0.77 -1.31
CA ILE A 377 -10.86 1.93 -0.96
C ILE A 377 -10.12 2.73 0.10
N PHE A 378 -9.57 3.89 -0.27
CA PHE A 378 -8.97 4.83 0.65
C PHE A 378 -10.04 5.75 1.23
N ILE A 379 -10.13 5.83 2.56
CA ILE A 379 -11.06 6.71 3.26
C ILE A 379 -10.27 7.49 4.31
N GLY A 380 -10.33 8.81 4.22
CA GLY A 380 -9.75 9.69 5.23
C GLY A 380 -9.76 11.15 4.78
N PRO A 381 -9.82 12.10 5.73
CA PRO A 381 -9.80 13.54 5.42
C PRO A 381 -8.50 13.96 4.70
N GLU A 382 -7.42 13.21 4.91
CA GLU A 382 -6.09 13.48 4.36
C GLU A 382 -5.73 12.59 3.17
N SER A 383 -6.70 11.85 2.60
CA SER A 383 -6.49 10.89 1.51
C SER A 383 -6.18 11.53 0.14
N MET A 384 -6.12 12.86 0.08
CA MET A 384 -5.71 13.63 -1.08
C MET A 384 -4.45 14.47 -0.82
N THR A 385 -3.78 14.26 0.31
CA THR A 385 -2.49 14.89 0.59
C THR A 385 -1.51 14.54 -0.53
N ASN A 386 -0.83 15.56 -1.07
CA ASN A 386 0.09 15.49 -2.23
C ASN A 386 -0.53 15.27 -3.60
N ARG A 387 -1.85 15.30 -3.70
CA ARG A 387 -2.57 15.14 -4.96
C ARG A 387 -3.27 16.44 -5.35
N ASP A 388 -2.58 17.56 -5.13
CA ASP A 388 -3.14 18.90 -5.33
C ASP A 388 -3.52 19.18 -6.79
N ASP A 389 -2.84 18.52 -7.74
CA ASP A 389 -3.12 18.62 -9.18
C ASP A 389 -4.43 17.92 -9.58
N GLU A 390 -5.01 17.09 -8.71
CA GLU A 390 -6.25 16.36 -8.95
C GLU A 390 -7.50 17.09 -8.44
N PHE A 391 -7.33 18.31 -7.92
CA PHE A 391 -8.45 19.17 -7.56
C PHE A 391 -9.01 19.93 -8.78
N PRO A 392 -10.32 20.24 -8.80
CA PRO A 392 -11.31 20.00 -7.76
C PRO A 392 -11.83 18.55 -7.74
N LEU A 393 -12.27 18.11 -6.56
CA LEU A 393 -12.90 16.80 -6.40
C LEU A 393 -14.16 16.68 -7.29
N PRO A 394 -14.50 15.46 -7.75
CA PRO A 394 -15.74 15.21 -8.47
C PRO A 394 -16.96 15.75 -7.70
N PRO A 395 -17.95 16.32 -8.41
CA PRO A 395 -19.14 16.87 -7.75
C PRO A 395 -19.92 15.76 -7.04
N ARG A 396 -20.41 16.07 -5.84
CA ARG A 396 -21.30 15.18 -5.08
C ARG A 396 -22.63 15.07 -5.82
N THR A 397 -22.94 13.88 -6.32
CA THR A 397 -24.17 13.56 -7.07
C THR A 397 -24.89 12.39 -6.40
N PRO A 398 -26.17 12.11 -6.70
CA PRO A 398 -26.84 10.93 -6.15
C PRO A 398 -26.12 9.61 -6.44
N ALA A 399 -25.37 9.51 -7.56
CA ALA A 399 -24.57 8.34 -7.91
C ALA A 399 -23.18 8.32 -7.24
N ASN A 400 -22.68 9.48 -6.80
CA ASN A 400 -21.41 9.63 -6.09
C ASN A 400 -21.57 10.62 -4.93
N PRO A 401 -22.23 10.19 -3.83
CA PRO A 401 -22.63 11.11 -2.75
C PRO A 401 -21.45 11.73 -2.02
N PHE A 402 -20.28 11.07 -2.02
CA PHE A 402 -19.08 11.53 -1.33
C PHE A 402 -18.06 12.22 -2.25
N GLY A 403 -18.35 12.37 -3.54
CA GLY A 403 -17.39 12.92 -4.51
C GLY A 403 -16.13 12.06 -4.63
N ALA A 404 -16.28 10.74 -4.51
CA ALA A 404 -15.19 9.78 -4.55
C ALA A 404 -14.47 9.86 -5.91
N ILE A 405 -13.14 9.84 -5.87
CA ILE A 405 -12.31 9.66 -7.07
C ILE A 405 -12.24 8.16 -7.33
N VAL A 406 -12.73 7.75 -8.50
CA VAL A 406 -12.80 6.34 -8.87
C VAL A 406 -11.86 6.11 -10.04
N GLU A 407 -10.75 5.44 -9.74
CA GLU A 407 -9.77 4.98 -10.71
C GLU A 407 -10.13 3.55 -11.09
N ASP A 408 -10.96 3.43 -12.14
CA ASP A 408 -11.29 2.13 -12.72
C ASP A 408 -10.17 1.65 -13.63
N ARG A 409 -9.90 0.34 -13.62
CA ARG A 409 -8.86 -0.31 -14.45
C ARG A 409 -7.43 0.17 -14.20
N VAL A 410 -7.07 0.40 -12.94
CA VAL A 410 -5.64 0.54 -12.55
C VAL A 410 -4.88 -0.72 -12.95
N TRP A 411 -5.52 -1.89 -12.78
CA TRP A 411 -5.16 -3.18 -13.35
C TRP A 411 -6.46 -3.90 -13.77
N PRO A 412 -6.47 -4.89 -14.69
CA PRO A 412 -7.70 -5.57 -15.08
C PRO A 412 -8.50 -6.18 -13.92
N SER A 413 -7.83 -6.59 -12.84
CA SER A 413 -8.45 -7.10 -11.62
C SER A 413 -8.43 -6.11 -10.45
N MET A 414 -8.03 -4.85 -10.64
CA MET A 414 -7.91 -3.88 -9.55
C MET A 414 -8.61 -2.55 -9.86
N LYS A 415 -9.42 -2.11 -8.90
CA LYS A 415 -10.05 -0.79 -8.86
C LYS A 415 -9.60 -0.05 -7.62
N ILE A 416 -9.34 1.25 -7.74
CA ILE A 416 -9.04 2.12 -6.60
C ILE A 416 -10.13 3.16 -6.45
N SER A 417 -10.54 3.46 -5.22
CA SER A 417 -11.45 4.56 -4.92
C SER A 417 -10.97 5.36 -3.72
N THR A 418 -10.95 6.67 -3.83
CA THR A 418 -10.53 7.58 -2.76
C THR A 418 -11.70 8.45 -2.32
N ILE A 419 -11.96 8.47 -1.01
CA ILE A 419 -13.03 9.25 -0.38
C ILE A 419 -12.42 10.18 0.68
N VAL A 420 -12.62 11.49 0.48
CA VAL A 420 -12.19 12.54 1.40
C VAL A 420 -13.29 12.80 2.43
N ASP A 421 -13.42 11.88 3.38
CA ASP A 421 -14.35 11.96 4.51
C ASP A 421 -13.88 11.03 5.65
N TYR A 422 -14.51 11.12 6.81
CA TYR A 422 -14.31 10.17 7.89
C TYR A 422 -15.10 8.89 7.66
N TYR A 423 -14.55 7.74 8.07
CA TYR A 423 -15.22 6.44 7.90
C TYR A 423 -16.58 6.39 8.58
N HIS A 424 -16.70 6.89 9.81
CA HIS A 424 -17.95 6.86 10.57
C HIS A 424 -19.08 7.64 9.86
N THR A 425 -18.77 8.74 9.17
CA THR A 425 -19.71 9.47 8.31
C THR A 425 -20.23 8.58 7.18
N VAL A 426 -19.31 7.93 6.45
CA VAL A 426 -19.66 7.07 5.31
C VAL A 426 -20.45 5.84 5.77
N HIS A 427 -20.01 5.21 6.85
CA HIS A 427 -20.62 4.01 7.41
C HIS A 427 -22.08 4.25 7.84
N LYS A 428 -22.37 5.35 8.52
CA LYS A 428 -23.73 5.72 8.99
C LYS A 428 -24.75 5.89 7.86
N THR A 429 -24.30 6.21 6.64
CA THR A 429 -25.20 6.31 5.48
C THR A 429 -25.59 4.95 4.89
N GLY A 430 -24.93 3.87 5.31
CA GLY A 430 -25.11 2.54 4.72
C GLY A 430 -24.50 2.39 3.33
N TYR A 431 -23.63 3.32 2.89
CA TYR A 431 -23.08 3.36 1.52
C TYR A 431 -22.37 2.07 1.09
N PHE A 432 -21.68 1.40 2.03
CA PHE A 432 -20.99 0.13 1.77
C PHE A 432 -21.76 -1.10 2.28
N TYR A 433 -22.96 -0.93 2.83
CA TYR A 433 -23.76 -2.04 3.34
C TYR A 433 -24.32 -2.88 2.18
N PRO A 434 -24.37 -4.23 2.30
CA PRO A 434 -23.94 -5.04 3.44
C PRO A 434 -22.42 -5.25 3.51
N TYR A 435 -21.91 -5.42 4.73
CA TYR A 435 -20.55 -5.90 4.97
C TYR A 435 -20.53 -7.42 5.01
N ASP A 436 -19.49 -8.00 4.42
CA ASP A 436 -19.26 -9.43 4.32
C ASP A 436 -17.83 -9.77 4.77
N PRO A 437 -17.63 -10.40 5.94
CA PRO A 437 -16.31 -10.81 6.43
C PRO A 437 -15.53 -11.77 5.51
N TYR A 438 -16.16 -12.33 4.47
CA TYR A 438 -15.52 -13.19 3.46
C TYR A 438 -14.98 -12.40 2.26
N PHE A 439 -15.39 -11.13 2.11
CA PHE A 439 -15.00 -10.24 1.01
C PHE A 439 -14.48 -8.88 1.48
N ASP A 440 -14.61 -8.54 2.76
CA ASP A 440 -14.21 -7.25 3.31
C ASP A 440 -13.09 -7.39 4.33
N CYS A 441 -12.11 -6.48 4.24
CA CYS A 441 -11.04 -6.35 5.21
C CYS A 441 -10.70 -4.87 5.39
N PHE A 442 -10.43 -4.46 6.63
CA PHE A 442 -10.01 -3.12 6.99
C PHE A 442 -8.52 -3.08 7.29
N MET A 443 -7.84 -2.04 6.83
CA MET A 443 -6.42 -1.79 7.07
C MET A 443 -6.24 -0.38 7.63
N LEU A 444 -5.59 -0.28 8.78
CA LEU A 444 -5.26 0.99 9.45
C LEU A 444 -3.74 1.09 9.53
N PHE A 445 -3.15 1.95 8.70
CA PHE A 445 -1.71 2.21 8.72
C PHE A 445 -1.39 3.29 9.76
N HIS A 446 -0.64 2.89 10.80
CA HIS A 446 -0.20 3.78 11.89
C HIS A 446 -1.30 4.75 12.38
N PRO A 447 -2.48 4.24 12.78
CA PRO A 447 -3.64 5.07 13.06
C PRO A 447 -3.46 5.95 14.32
N GLY A 448 -2.57 5.56 15.24
CA GLY A 448 -2.41 6.23 16.53
C GLY A 448 -3.70 6.18 17.34
N LEU A 449 -4.30 4.99 17.50
CA LEU A 449 -5.60 4.81 18.17
C LEU A 449 -5.57 5.30 19.62
N GLY A 450 -4.48 4.99 20.34
CA GLY A 450 -4.26 5.38 21.73
C GLY A 450 -3.43 6.65 21.89
N HIS A 451 -3.01 7.30 20.79
CA HIS A 451 -2.22 8.52 20.87
C HIS A 451 -3.12 9.70 21.34
N PRO A 452 -2.68 10.52 22.31
CA PRO A 452 -3.51 11.61 22.86
C PRO A 452 -4.03 12.60 21.80
N ALA A 453 -3.25 12.86 20.76
CA ALA A 453 -3.64 13.79 19.69
C ALA A 453 -4.76 13.23 18.79
N SER A 454 -4.76 11.93 18.46
CA SER A 454 -5.65 11.35 17.43
C SER A 454 -6.75 10.43 17.99
N SER A 455 -6.62 9.95 19.23
CA SER A 455 -7.56 8.99 19.83
C SER A 455 -9.03 9.43 19.79
N HIS A 456 -9.29 10.74 19.88
CA HIS A 456 -10.63 11.29 19.83
C HIS A 456 -11.31 11.10 18.45
N GLU A 457 -10.56 11.11 17.35
CA GLU A 457 -11.07 10.89 15.99
C GLU A 457 -11.49 9.42 15.76
N TRP A 458 -10.86 8.49 16.49
CA TRP A 458 -11.10 7.06 16.38
C TRP A 458 -12.18 6.54 17.33
N ALA A 459 -12.51 7.29 18.40
CA ALA A 459 -13.46 6.88 19.43
C ALA A 459 -14.85 6.50 18.87
N GLU A 460 -15.32 7.21 17.85
CA GLU A 460 -16.57 6.89 17.16
C GLU A 460 -16.39 5.78 16.10
N THR A 461 -15.26 5.78 15.42
CA THR A 461 -14.97 4.89 14.29
C THR A 461 -14.81 3.42 14.73
N VAL A 462 -14.10 3.16 15.82
CA VAL A 462 -13.75 1.79 16.23
C VAL A 462 -14.98 0.94 16.58
N PRO A 463 -15.97 1.41 17.39
CA PRO A 463 -17.19 0.66 17.63
C PRO A 463 -17.91 0.26 16.33
N LEU A 464 -18.05 1.18 15.37
CA LEU A 464 -18.67 0.91 14.08
C LEU A 464 -17.89 -0.12 13.23
N LEU A 465 -16.56 -0.16 13.36
CA LEU A 465 -15.76 -1.21 12.73
C LEU A 465 -16.04 -2.59 13.34
N LEU A 466 -16.19 -2.67 14.67
CA LEU A 466 -16.51 -3.92 15.36
C LEU A 466 -17.91 -4.44 15.02
N GLU A 467 -18.85 -3.58 14.63
CA GLU A 467 -20.17 -3.98 14.14
C GLU A 467 -20.09 -4.75 12.82
N THR A 468 -19.13 -4.44 11.94
CA THR A 468 -18.99 -5.10 10.63
C THR A 468 -18.59 -6.57 10.71
N LYS A 469 -17.99 -7.00 11.84
CA LYS A 469 -17.39 -8.33 12.05
C LYS A 469 -16.31 -8.72 11.03
N ALA A 470 -15.89 -7.79 10.16
CA ALA A 470 -14.80 -7.99 9.23
C ALA A 470 -13.45 -7.88 9.96
N PRO A 471 -12.39 -8.52 9.45
CA PRO A 471 -11.06 -8.37 10.00
C PRO A 471 -10.54 -6.94 9.88
N ILE A 472 -9.86 -6.48 10.94
CA ILE A 472 -9.22 -5.17 11.01
C ILE A 472 -7.73 -5.42 11.27
N LEU A 473 -6.89 -5.02 10.31
CA LEU A 473 -5.44 -5.08 10.38
C LEU A 473 -4.92 -3.70 10.80
N VAL A 474 -3.95 -3.67 11.71
CA VAL A 474 -3.39 -2.43 12.25
C VAL A 474 -1.87 -2.51 12.31
N THR A 475 -1.20 -1.44 11.87
CA THR A 475 0.25 -1.27 12.03
C THR A 475 0.61 -0.15 12.98
N GLY A 476 1.84 -0.16 13.49
CA GLY A 476 2.40 0.88 14.36
C GLY A 476 3.83 1.25 13.97
N TYR A 477 4.32 2.39 14.46
CA TYR A 477 5.70 2.86 14.24
C TYR A 477 6.72 2.23 15.21
N THR A 478 6.27 1.91 16.42
CA THR A 478 7.11 1.34 17.49
C THR A 478 6.33 0.29 18.28
N GLN A 479 7.03 -0.47 19.12
CA GLN A 479 6.39 -1.40 20.05
C GLN A 479 5.47 -0.68 21.03
N TYR A 480 5.93 0.43 21.57
CA TYR A 480 5.18 1.24 22.53
C TYR A 480 3.89 1.81 21.93
N ASP A 481 3.95 2.35 20.71
CA ASP A 481 2.74 2.86 20.04
C ASP A 481 1.71 1.76 19.83
N MET A 482 2.17 0.58 19.41
CA MET A 482 1.30 -0.59 19.20
C MET A 482 0.64 -1.03 20.52
N GLU A 483 1.42 -1.16 21.60
CA GLU A 483 0.89 -1.54 22.92
C GLU A 483 -0.11 -0.52 23.45
N ARG A 484 0.17 0.78 23.32
CA ARG A 484 -0.74 1.87 23.68
C ARG A 484 -2.06 1.81 22.89
N ASP A 485 -1.97 1.55 21.59
CA ASP A 485 -3.15 1.42 20.72
C ASP A 485 -4.01 0.21 21.13
N ILE A 486 -3.38 -0.92 21.46
CA ILE A 486 -4.07 -2.13 21.94
C ILE A 486 -4.75 -1.89 23.29
N GLU A 487 -4.08 -1.23 24.24
CA GLU A 487 -4.66 -0.89 25.53
C GLU A 487 -5.86 0.04 25.37
N TRP A 488 -5.74 1.05 24.51
CA TRP A 488 -6.83 1.96 24.20
C TRP A 488 -8.02 1.26 23.55
N VAL A 489 -7.80 0.33 22.62
CA VAL A 489 -8.87 -0.48 22.01
C VAL A 489 -9.51 -1.38 23.06
N ASN A 490 -8.74 -2.03 23.94
CA ASN A 490 -9.27 -2.80 25.07
C ASN A 490 -10.21 -1.99 25.96
N LYS A 491 -9.82 -0.76 26.29
CA LYS A 491 -10.62 0.16 27.10
C LYS A 491 -11.88 0.62 26.37
N THR A 492 -11.75 0.99 25.10
CA THR A 492 -12.84 1.57 24.28
C THR A 492 -13.88 0.51 23.90
N ALA A 493 -13.42 -0.67 23.48
CA ALA A 493 -14.28 -1.77 23.04
C ALA A 493 -14.80 -2.65 24.19
N ARG A 494 -14.40 -2.41 25.45
CA ARG A 494 -14.86 -3.15 26.65
C ARG A 494 -14.79 -4.69 26.51
N GLY A 495 -13.83 -5.20 25.73
CA GLY A 495 -13.66 -6.63 25.47
C GLY A 495 -14.62 -7.23 24.42
N GLU A 496 -15.29 -6.42 23.61
CA GLU A 496 -16.20 -6.84 22.52
C GLU A 496 -15.47 -7.24 21.22
N PHE A 497 -14.17 -7.50 21.28
CA PHE A 497 -13.38 -7.92 20.12
C PHE A 497 -12.55 -9.17 20.42
N ASP A 498 -12.22 -9.90 19.35
CA ASP A 498 -11.29 -11.02 19.36
C ASP A 498 -10.01 -10.61 18.64
N LEU A 499 -8.85 -10.94 19.24
CA LEU A 499 -7.57 -10.82 18.55
C LEU A 499 -7.47 -11.89 17.47
N LEU A 500 -7.16 -11.45 16.25
CA LEU A 500 -6.89 -12.30 15.10
C LEU A 500 -5.39 -12.59 14.96
N MET A 501 -4.55 -11.62 15.32
CA MET A 501 -3.10 -11.78 15.38
C MET A 501 -2.58 -11.21 16.69
N GLN A 502 -1.65 -11.94 17.29
CA GLN A 502 -0.86 -11.47 18.42
C GLN A 502 0.00 -10.29 17.96
N PRO A 503 0.11 -9.23 18.78
CA PRO A 503 0.97 -8.10 18.47
C PRO A 503 2.42 -8.54 18.33
N GLY A 504 3.10 -8.02 17.31
CA GLY A 504 4.52 -8.22 17.14
C GLY A 504 5.09 -7.46 15.95
N GLU A 505 6.39 -7.63 15.73
CA GLU A 505 7.08 -7.03 14.59
C GLU A 505 6.51 -7.59 13.28
N ASN A 506 6.32 -6.68 12.33
CA ASN A 506 5.91 -7.00 10.97
C ASN A 506 7.12 -7.48 10.17
N ILE A 507 7.06 -8.72 9.68
CA ILE A 507 8.07 -9.32 8.79
C ILE A 507 8.37 -8.43 7.57
N PHE A 508 7.35 -7.70 7.10
CA PHE A 508 7.43 -6.81 5.94
C PHE A 508 7.39 -5.33 6.32
N ARG A 509 7.89 -4.95 7.51
CA ARG A 509 8.15 -3.54 7.82
C ARG A 509 9.15 -2.93 6.83
N SER A 510 9.16 -1.62 6.71
CA SER A 510 10.20 -0.94 5.96
C SER A 510 11.57 -1.22 6.59
N GLN A 511 12.61 -1.42 5.79
CA GLN A 511 13.97 -1.48 6.34
C GLN A 511 14.57 -0.08 6.52
N ARG A 512 13.92 0.95 5.96
CA ARG A 512 14.33 2.33 6.07
C ARG A 512 13.83 2.94 7.39
N TRP A 513 14.70 3.70 8.02
CA TRP A 513 14.35 4.56 9.15
C TRP A 513 13.94 5.96 8.67
N ASP A 514 12.97 6.54 9.36
CA ASP A 514 12.51 7.90 9.14
C ASP A 514 12.77 8.73 10.41
N LEU A 515 13.19 9.97 10.20
CA LEU A 515 13.49 10.95 11.26
C LEU A 515 12.26 11.83 11.52
N ASN A 516 11.90 12.01 12.79
CA ASN A 516 10.95 13.03 13.18
C ASN A 516 11.63 14.41 13.25
N ASP A 517 11.23 15.33 12.39
CA ASP A 517 11.87 16.64 12.29
C ASP A 517 11.57 17.59 13.46
N MET A 518 10.55 17.27 14.25
CA MET A 518 10.22 17.98 15.50
C MET A 518 11.00 17.43 16.70
N ASP A 519 11.52 16.21 16.58
CA ASP A 519 12.30 15.54 17.61
C ASP A 519 13.29 14.57 16.95
N PRO A 520 14.51 15.02 16.60
CA PRO A 520 15.49 14.21 15.89
C PRO A 520 15.96 12.96 16.64
N GLN A 521 15.66 12.83 17.94
CA GLN A 521 15.94 11.63 18.72
C GLN A 521 14.88 10.54 18.50
N ASP A 522 13.67 10.94 18.06
CA ASP A 522 12.56 10.06 17.75
C ASP A 522 12.67 9.55 16.31
N ILE A 523 13.31 8.38 16.18
CA ILE A 523 13.42 7.63 14.93
C ILE A 523 12.33 6.56 14.85
N SER A 524 11.73 6.43 13.68
CA SER A 524 10.64 5.48 13.45
C SER A 524 10.86 4.65 12.22
N CYS A 525 10.21 3.50 12.18
CA CYS A 525 10.24 2.60 11.04
C CYS A 525 8.82 2.42 10.51
N GLY A 526 8.64 2.66 9.21
CA GLY A 526 7.35 2.47 8.56
C GLY A 526 6.84 1.04 8.71
N ASN A 527 5.62 0.89 9.26
CA ASN A 527 4.94 -0.41 9.46
C ASN A 527 5.70 -1.38 10.36
N TRP A 528 6.40 -0.89 11.38
CA TRP A 528 7.17 -1.71 12.30
C TRP A 528 6.31 -2.81 12.98
N GLY A 529 5.18 -2.43 13.57
CA GLY A 529 4.30 -3.36 14.29
C GLY A 529 3.15 -3.85 13.42
N LEU A 530 2.67 -5.06 13.69
CA LEU A 530 1.45 -5.62 13.09
C LEU A 530 0.63 -6.38 14.13
N TRP A 531 -0.67 -6.10 14.15
CA TRP A 531 -1.66 -6.86 14.90
C TRP A 531 -3.00 -6.80 14.18
N ALA A 532 -3.94 -7.64 14.60
CA ALA A 532 -5.25 -7.69 13.98
C ALA A 532 -6.33 -8.09 14.97
N PHE A 533 -7.53 -7.55 14.78
CA PHE A 533 -8.69 -7.84 15.60
C PHE A 533 -9.99 -7.79 14.79
N ARG A 534 -11.09 -8.25 15.38
CA ARG A 534 -12.46 -8.11 14.84
C ARG A 534 -13.47 -8.02 15.97
N GLY A 535 -14.66 -7.49 15.70
CA GLY A 535 -15.76 -7.58 16.65
C GLY A 535 -16.21 -9.02 16.91
N LYS A 536 -16.55 -9.32 18.16
CA LYS A 536 -17.11 -10.63 18.57
C LYS A 536 -18.44 -10.90 17.88
N ARG A 537 -18.71 -12.17 17.58
CA ARG A 537 -19.98 -12.63 17.00
C ARG A 537 -21.05 -12.83 18.05
#